data_AF-A0A8S3EM70-F1
#
_entry.id   AF-A0A8S3EM70-F1
#
_cell.length_a   1.000
_cell.length_b   1.000
_cell.length_c   1.000
_cell.angle_alpha   90.00
_cell.angle_beta   90.00
_cell.angle_gamma   90.00
#
_symmetry.space_group_name_H-M   'P 1'
#
loop_
_entity.id
_entity.type
_entity.pdbx_description
1 polymer ?
#
loop_
_entity_poly.entity_id
_entity_poly.type
_entity_poly.pdbx_seq_one_letter_code
_entity_poly.pdbx_strand_id
1 'polypeptide(L)' 'CLDGSDEFNYWQLEINECAENEYRCHNGQCIPMEFFHDSSLNPDCLDRTDEPR' A
#
# COMPACT_ATOMS: atom_id res chain seq x y z
N CYS A 1 -0.55 22.45 7.33
CA CYS A 1 -1.44 23.62 7.44
C CYS A 1 -0.85 24.63 8.45
N LEU A 2 -1.30 25.89 8.50
CA LEU A 2 -0.71 26.97 9.33
C LEU A 2 -1.13 26.93 10.82
N ASP A 3 -1.52 25.76 11.32
CA ASP A 3 -1.74 25.46 12.73
C ASP A 3 -1.55 23.94 12.87
N GLY A 4 -0.42 23.51 13.43
CA GLY A 4 0.02 22.10 13.49
C GLY A 4 -0.77 21.25 14.48
N SER A 5 -2.09 21.42 14.52
CA SER A 5 -3.04 20.72 15.38
C SER A 5 -3.57 19.42 14.75
N ASP A 6 -3.29 19.18 13.47
CA ASP A 6 -3.52 17.91 12.77
C ASP A 6 -2.41 16.86 13.02
N GLU A 7 -1.31 17.25 13.67
CA GLU A 7 -0.14 16.37 13.83
C GLU A 7 -0.10 15.61 15.18
N PHE A 8 -1.08 15.76 16.07
CA PHE A 8 -1.07 15.07 17.38
C PHE A 8 -1.17 13.53 17.31
N ASN A 9 -1.26 13.01 16.09
CA ASN A 9 -1.23 11.61 15.71
C ASN A 9 -0.11 11.34 14.68
N TYR A 10 1.10 11.88 14.90
CA TYR A 10 2.29 11.61 14.07
C TYR A 10 2.47 10.11 13.73
N TRP A 11 2.11 9.19 14.62
CA TRP A 11 2.17 7.74 14.36
C TRP A 11 1.07 7.20 13.42
N GLN A 12 -0.01 7.93 13.20
CA GLN A 12 -1.12 7.52 12.33
C GLN A 12 -1.13 8.26 10.98
N LEU A 13 -0.33 9.32 10.83
CA LEU A 13 -0.20 10.10 9.61
C LEU A 13 1.07 9.77 8.81
N GLU A 14 2.14 9.29 9.48
CA GLU A 14 3.36 8.82 8.80
C GLU A 14 3.29 7.37 8.34
N ILE A 15 2.29 6.62 8.79
CA ILE A 15 2.02 5.28 8.28
C ILE A 15 1.12 5.41 7.06
N ASN A 16 1.74 5.89 5.99
CA ASN A 16 1.37 5.52 4.62
C ASN A 16 1.80 4.07 4.33
N GLU A 17 1.95 3.24 5.38
CA GLU A 17 2.09 1.80 5.24
C GLU A 17 0.69 1.29 4.93
N CYS A 18 0.60 0.45 3.91
CA CYS A 18 -0.63 -0.21 3.54
C CYS A 18 -1.26 -0.86 4.79
N ALA A 19 -2.58 -1.05 4.80
CA ALA A 19 -3.24 -1.71 5.91
C ALA A 19 -2.57 -3.05 6.24
N GLU A 20 -2.74 -3.55 7.46
CA GLU A 20 -2.17 -4.83 7.92
C GLU A 20 -2.52 -6.01 6.99
N ASN A 21 -3.63 -5.90 6.26
CA ASN A 21 -4.13 -6.85 5.27
C ASN A 21 -3.89 -6.40 3.81
N GLU A 22 -2.94 -5.51 3.56
CA GLU A 22 -2.57 -5.01 2.24
C GLU A 22 -1.08 -5.21 1.96
N TYR A 23 -0.77 -5.57 0.72
CA TYR A 23 0.58 -5.64 0.19
C TYR A 23 0.98 -4.32 -0.48
N ARG A 24 2.20 -3.86 -0.20
CA ARG A 24 2.78 -2.67 -0.82
C ARG A 24 3.57 -3.05 -2.07
N CYS A 25 3.04 -2.72 -3.23
CA CYS A 25 3.72 -2.78 -4.52
C CYS A 25 5.02 -1.96 -4.50
N HIS A 26 5.95 -2.27 -5.41
CA HIS A 26 7.21 -1.51 -5.52
C HIS A 26 6.99 -0.03 -5.88
N ASN A 27 5.94 0.25 -6.66
CA ASN A 27 5.52 1.60 -7.02
C ASN A 27 4.84 2.38 -5.84
N GLY A 28 4.74 1.77 -4.66
CA GLY A 28 4.09 2.37 -3.49
C GLY A 28 2.56 2.28 -3.50
N GLN A 29 1.97 1.58 -4.46
CA GLN A 29 0.55 1.24 -4.43
C GLN A 29 0.27 0.17 -3.37
N CYS A 30 -0.84 0.31 -2.65
CA CYS A 30 -1.35 -0.71 -1.75
C CYS A 30 -2.44 -1.52 -2.46
N ILE A 31 -2.32 -2.84 -2.40
CA ILE A 31 -3.35 -3.78 -2.87
C ILE A 31 -3.71 -4.71 -1.71
N PRO A 32 -4.94 -5.23 -1.62
CA PRO A 32 -5.27 -6.27 -0.65
C PRO A 32 -4.28 -7.45 -0.72
N MET A 33 -3.87 -8.00 0.43
CA MET A 33 -2.99 -9.19 0.48
C MET A 33 -3.60 -10.39 -0.22
N GLU A 34 -4.94 -10.45 -0.34
CA GLU A 34 -5.64 -11.49 -1.10
C GLU A 34 -5.27 -11.47 -2.59
N PHE A 35 -4.85 -10.32 -3.12
CA PHE A 35 -4.40 -10.15 -4.50
C PHE A 35 -2.87 -10.27 -4.66
N PHE A 36 -2.13 -10.43 -3.56
CA PHE A 36 -0.71 -10.69 -3.66
C PHE A 36 -0.49 -12.15 -4.10
N HIS A 37 0.01 -12.34 -5.32
CA HIS A 37 0.18 -13.64 -5.96
C HIS A 37 -1.16 -14.39 -6.22
N ASP A 38 -2.25 -13.67 -6.49
CA ASP A 38 -3.55 -14.28 -6.82
C ASP A 38 -3.63 -14.72 -8.28
N SER A 39 -3.13 -13.90 -9.21
CA SER A 39 -3.30 -14.15 -10.64
C SER A 39 -2.23 -13.52 -11.52
N SER A 40 -1.33 -14.35 -12.06
CA SER A 40 -0.23 -13.87 -12.92
C SER A 40 -0.69 -13.30 -14.28
N LEU A 41 -1.97 -13.45 -14.63
CA LEU A 41 -2.59 -12.85 -15.81
C LEU A 41 -3.26 -11.49 -15.51
N ASN A 42 -3.54 -11.18 -14.23
CA ASN A 42 -4.18 -9.94 -13.80
C ASN A 42 -3.37 -9.33 -12.64
N PRO A 43 -2.25 -8.66 -12.94
CA PRO A 43 -1.51 -7.93 -11.92
C PRO A 43 -2.33 -6.75 -11.43
N ASP A 44 -2.54 -6.67 -10.13
CA ASP A 44 -3.19 -5.58 -9.43
C ASP A 44 -2.21 -4.42 -9.21
N CYS A 45 -0.91 -4.70 -9.04
CA CYS A 45 0.10 -3.64 -9.09
C CYS A 45 0.29 -3.09 -10.50
N LEU A 46 0.34 -1.76 -10.63
CA LEU A 46 0.77 -1.07 -11.85
C LEU A 46 2.13 -1.53 -12.37
N ASP A 47 3.05 -1.87 -11.45
CA ASP A 47 4.40 -2.37 -11.77
C ASP A 47 4.45 -3.90 -11.95
N ARG A 48 3.31 -4.60 -11.76
CA ARG A 48 3.18 -6.06 -11.80
C ARG A 48 4.10 -6.80 -10.82
N THR A 49 4.48 -6.14 -9.73
CA THR A 49 5.40 -6.68 -8.72
C THR A 49 4.73 -7.57 -7.70
N ASP A 50 3.40 -7.57 -7.68
CA ASP A 50 2.54 -8.50 -6.94
C ASP A 50 2.45 -9.88 -7.57
N GLU A 51 2.94 -10.10 -8.78
CA GLU A 51 2.79 -11.40 -9.45
C GLU A 51 4.15 -11.97 -9.88
N PRO A 52 4.50 -13.20 -9.46
CA PRO A 52 5.67 -13.88 -9.99
C PRO A 52 5.43 -14.23 -11.45
N ARG A 53 6.41 -13.89 -12.28
CA ARG A 53 6.38 -14.11 -13.73
C ARG A 53 6.44 -15.58 -14.13
#